data_AF-A0A259BKI1-F1
#
_entry.id   AF-A0A259BKI1-F1
#
_cell.length_a   1.000
_cell.length_b   1.000
_cell.length_c   1.000
_cell.angle_alpha   90.00
_cell.angle_beta   90.00
_cell.angle_gamma   90.00
#
_symmetry.space_group_name_H-M   'P 1'
#
loop_
_entity.id
_entity.type
_entity.pdbx_description
1 polymer ?
#
loop_
_entity_poly.entity_id
_entity_poly.type
_entity_poly.pdbx_seq_one_letter_code
_entity_poly.pdbx_strand_id
1 'polypeptide(L)'
;MAGIAPLLLATVLPVEQVSAQASYPSHTIKIVIPFAAGGPIDTVGRPVSDVLSKEFGVPVVIENKPGANGIVAAGGVARSTPDGYTVLLTTGSHTANASVVKDLPFNPMKDFKPVSLLAEAPYGQVLVVRNSLPVKTVPELIALAKKEPGKILFGHAGVGNVTHITGELFQN
;
A
#
# COMPACT_ATOMS: atom_id res chain seq x y z
N MET A 1 50.29 -62.17 30.22
CA MET A 1 50.53 -60.72 30.32
C MET A 1 50.71 -60.15 28.92
N ALA A 2 50.27 -58.90 28.72
CA ALA A 2 50.21 -58.11 27.48
C ALA A 2 49.03 -58.47 26.55
N GLY A 3 48.09 -57.59 26.20
CA GLY A 3 47.87 -56.17 26.51
C GLY A 3 46.84 -55.65 25.50
N ILE A 4 45.60 -55.40 25.92
CA ILE A 4 44.49 -54.99 25.03
C ILE A 4 44.58 -53.47 24.86
N ALA A 5 44.83 -53.01 23.63
CA ALA A 5 44.80 -51.59 23.27
C ALA A 5 43.36 -51.15 23.00
N PRO A 6 42.84 -50.07 23.62
CA PRO A 6 41.49 -49.60 23.34
C PRO A 6 41.50 -48.72 22.09
N LEU A 7 40.68 -49.08 21.11
CA LEU A 7 40.39 -48.28 19.93
C LEU A 7 39.35 -47.21 20.32
N LEU A 8 39.80 -45.96 20.51
CA LEU A 8 38.91 -44.82 20.73
C LEU A 8 38.28 -44.40 19.39
N LEU A 9 37.00 -44.69 19.22
CA LEU A 9 36.19 -44.21 18.10
C LEU A 9 35.72 -42.78 18.42
N ALA A 10 36.32 -41.78 17.77
CA ALA A 10 35.89 -40.39 17.91
C ALA A 10 34.63 -40.14 17.06
N THR A 11 33.49 -39.98 17.72
CA THR A 11 32.25 -39.49 17.11
C THR A 11 32.37 -38.01 16.80
N VAL A 12 32.59 -37.67 15.53
CA VAL A 12 32.51 -36.29 15.03
C VAL A 12 31.03 -35.97 14.83
N LEU A 13 30.45 -35.19 15.75
CA LEU A 13 29.11 -34.63 15.56
C LEU A 13 29.17 -33.59 14.43
N PRO A 14 28.22 -33.60 13.46
CA PRO A 14 28.13 -32.54 12.48
C PRO A 14 27.82 -31.22 13.20
N VAL A 15 28.73 -30.26 13.08
CA VAL A 15 28.47 -28.88 13.45
C VAL A 15 27.50 -28.33 12.40
N GLU A 16 26.22 -28.31 12.72
CA GLU A 16 25.26 -27.48 11.98
C GLU A 16 25.72 -26.03 12.13
N GLN A 17 26.22 -25.44 11.04
CA GLN A 17 26.46 -24.02 10.99
C GLN A 17 25.11 -23.31 11.17
N VAL A 18 24.86 -22.83 12.38
CA VAL A 18 23.79 -21.87 12.66
C VAL A 18 24.11 -20.62 11.84
N SER A 19 23.49 -20.51 10.67
CA SER A 19 23.43 -19.25 9.93
C SER A 19 22.71 -18.25 10.83
N ALA A 20 23.46 -17.33 11.43
CA ALA A 20 22.86 -16.17 12.08
C ALA A 20 21.96 -15.48 11.05
N GLN A 21 20.65 -15.48 11.33
CA GLN A 21 19.69 -14.78 10.48
C GLN A 21 20.17 -13.33 10.39
N ALA A 22 20.49 -12.86 9.18
CA ALA A 22 20.91 -11.48 8.98
C ALA A 22 19.91 -10.56 9.68
N SER A 23 20.41 -9.64 10.51
CA SER A 23 19.55 -8.70 11.23
C SER A 23 18.67 -7.97 10.23
N TYR A 24 17.35 -8.11 10.37
CA TYR A 24 16.41 -7.35 9.55
C TYR A 24 16.47 -5.87 9.97
N PRO A 25 16.46 -4.93 9.02
CA PRO A 25 16.62 -5.12 7.57
C PRO A 25 18.11 -5.11 7.15
N SER A 26 18.46 -5.93 6.16
CA SER A 26 19.83 -6.04 5.60
C SER A 26 19.95 -5.52 4.17
N HIS A 27 18.83 -5.18 3.53
CA HIS A 27 18.80 -4.57 2.19
C HIS A 27 17.57 -3.67 2.03
N THR A 28 17.43 -3.11 0.83
CA THR A 28 16.36 -2.14 0.52
C THR A 28 14.97 -2.69 0.81
N ILE A 29 14.16 -1.86 1.48
CA ILE A 29 12.72 -2.07 1.69
C ILE A 29 11.96 -1.28 0.61
N LYS A 30 10.89 -1.86 0.07
CA LYS A 30 10.00 -1.22 -0.90
C LYS A 30 8.65 -0.95 -0.27
N ILE A 31 8.25 0.32 -0.24
CA ILE A 31 6.88 0.75 0.06
C ILE A 31 6.14 0.90 -1.26
N VAL A 32 5.20 0.01 -1.52
CA VAL A 32 4.34 0.05 -2.71
C VAL A 32 3.12 0.91 -2.42
N ILE A 33 2.93 1.96 -3.23
CA ILE A 33 1.78 2.85 -3.16
C ILE A 33 0.86 2.57 -4.37
N PRO A 34 -0.41 2.18 -4.16
CA PRO A 34 -1.37 1.81 -5.23
C PRO A 34 -1.91 2.98 -6.05
N PHE A 35 -1.30 4.16 -5.95
CA PHE A 35 -1.80 5.41 -6.54
C PHE A 35 -0.66 6.18 -7.20
N ALA A 36 -1.02 7.14 -8.06
CA ALA A 36 -0.07 7.98 -8.76
C ALA A 36 0.85 8.74 -7.81
N ALA A 37 2.10 8.95 -8.23
CA ALA A 37 3.06 9.80 -7.53
C ALA A 37 2.53 11.25 -7.42
N GLY A 38 2.89 11.94 -6.33
CA GLY A 38 2.41 13.29 -6.02
C GLY A 38 0.98 13.36 -5.46
N GLY A 39 0.27 12.23 -5.38
CA GLY A 39 -1.04 12.15 -4.75
C GLY A 39 -0.98 12.18 -3.21
N PRO A 40 -2.12 12.29 -2.52
CA PRO A 40 -2.17 12.43 -1.06
C PRO A 40 -1.41 11.32 -0.30
N ILE A 41 -1.50 10.07 -0.77
CA ILE A 41 -0.83 8.93 -0.13
C ILE A 41 0.68 8.97 -0.36
N ASP A 42 1.13 9.46 -1.51
CA ASP A 42 2.54 9.64 -1.83
C ASP A 42 3.17 10.73 -0.94
N THR A 43 2.43 11.81 -0.69
CA THR A 43 2.83 12.89 0.24
C THR A 43 2.98 12.41 1.68
N VAL A 44 2.19 11.43 2.12
CA VAL A 44 2.36 10.79 3.44
C VAL A 44 3.51 9.78 3.43
N GLY A 45 3.64 9.00 2.36
CA GLY A 45 4.65 7.94 2.26
C GLY A 45 6.08 8.47 2.24
N ARG A 46 6.36 9.55 1.50
CA ARG A 46 7.73 10.07 1.29
C ARG A 46 8.45 10.46 2.59
N PRO A 47 7.85 11.25 3.49
CA PRO A 47 8.47 11.53 4.79
C PRO A 47 8.72 10.25 5.60
N VAL A 48 7.80 9.28 5.53
CA VAL A 48 7.94 8.01 6.25
C VAL A 48 9.09 7.19 5.69
N SER A 49 9.23 7.07 4.37
CA SER A 49 10.37 6.38 3.76
C SER A 49 11.71 7.03 4.13
N ASP A 50 11.75 8.36 4.16
CA ASP A 50 12.97 9.09 4.52
C ASP A 50 13.39 8.86 5.98
N VAL A 51 12.43 8.85 6.90
CA VAL A 51 12.68 8.57 8.32
C VAL A 51 13.13 7.12 8.52
N LEU A 52 12.39 6.16 7.94
CA LEU A 52 12.73 4.74 8.06
C LEU A 52 14.09 4.41 7.44
N SER A 53 14.45 5.06 6.32
CA SER A 53 15.78 4.88 5.71
C SER A 53 16.91 5.30 6.65
N LYS A 54 16.72 6.40 7.39
CA LYS A 54 17.70 6.90 8.37
C LYS A 54 17.79 6.00 9.59
N GLU A 55 16.64 5.51 10.07
CA GLU A 55 16.57 4.66 11.25
C GLU A 55 17.16 3.26 10.99
N PHE A 56 16.86 2.68 9.84
CA PHE A 56 17.33 1.33 9.50
C PHE A 56 18.73 1.30 8.85
N GLY A 57 19.25 2.43 8.39
CA GLY A 57 20.56 2.49 7.71
C GLY A 57 20.58 1.78 6.34
N VAL A 58 19.42 1.38 5.82
CA VAL A 58 19.24 0.83 4.47
C VAL A 58 18.20 1.66 3.71
N PRO A 59 18.24 1.70 2.37
CA PRO A 59 17.26 2.47 1.60
C PRO A 59 15.84 1.94 1.80
N VAL A 60 14.89 2.83 2.04
CA VAL A 60 13.45 2.56 1.95
C VAL A 60 12.92 3.36 0.78
N VAL A 61 12.49 2.67 -0.28
CA VAL A 61 12.11 3.29 -1.54
C VAL A 61 10.61 3.19 -1.77
N ILE A 62 10.04 4.21 -2.40
CA ILE A 62 8.62 4.22 -2.78
C ILE A 62 8.48 3.78 -4.24
N GLU A 63 7.55 2.86 -4.48
CA GLU A 63 7.15 2.42 -5.81
C GLU A 63 5.65 2.71 -6.02
N ASN A 64 5.33 3.68 -6.88
CA ASN A 64 3.96 3.99 -7.24
C ASN A 64 3.47 3.04 -8.35
N LYS A 65 2.45 2.23 -8.04
CA LYS A 65 1.83 1.24 -8.94
C LYS A 65 0.31 1.49 -9.03
N PRO A 66 -0.13 2.53 -9.76
CA PRO A 66 -1.55 2.82 -9.91
C PRO A 66 -2.29 1.76 -10.72
N GLY A 67 -3.58 1.57 -10.43
CA GLY A 67 -4.47 0.73 -11.26
C GLY A 67 -5.59 0.07 -10.46
N ALA A 68 -6.80 0.04 -11.04
CA ALA A 68 -7.97 -0.65 -10.51
C ALA A 68 -8.22 -0.41 -9.01
N ASN A 69 -8.26 0.87 -8.57
CA ASN A 69 -8.43 1.25 -7.15
C ASN A 69 -7.43 0.54 -6.19
N GLY A 70 -6.21 0.30 -6.67
CA GLY A 70 -5.12 -0.31 -5.93
C GLY A 70 -5.04 -1.84 -5.98
N ILE A 71 -5.95 -2.50 -6.69
CA ILE A 71 -5.99 -3.97 -6.77
C ILE A 71 -4.71 -4.53 -7.41
N VAL A 72 -4.16 -3.86 -8.43
CA VAL A 72 -2.96 -4.32 -9.13
C VAL A 72 -1.76 -4.38 -8.19
N ALA A 73 -1.51 -3.30 -7.46
CA ALA A 73 -0.41 -3.21 -6.51
C ALA A 73 -0.62 -4.15 -5.31
N ALA A 74 -1.81 -4.16 -4.72
CA ALA A 74 -2.13 -5.03 -3.59
C ALA A 74 -1.96 -6.52 -3.97
N GLY A 75 -2.47 -6.95 -5.13
CA GLY A 75 -2.26 -8.32 -5.60
C GLY A 75 -0.79 -8.65 -5.84
N GLY A 76 0.02 -7.70 -6.31
CA GLY A 76 1.47 -7.85 -6.43
C GLY A 76 2.16 -8.03 -5.07
N VAL A 77 1.79 -7.22 -4.08
CA VAL A 77 2.34 -7.30 -2.71
C VAL A 77 1.89 -8.60 -2.01
N ALA A 78 0.63 -9.00 -2.16
CA ALA A 78 0.12 -10.26 -1.58
C ALA A 78 0.88 -11.50 -2.06
N ARG A 79 1.46 -11.47 -3.27
CA ARG A 79 2.27 -12.54 -3.84
C ARG A 79 3.77 -12.38 -3.59
N SER A 80 4.19 -11.29 -2.93
CA SER A 80 5.60 -11.08 -2.61
C SER A 80 6.06 -12.01 -1.50
N THR A 81 7.38 -12.20 -1.39
CA THR A 81 7.95 -12.95 -0.28
C THR A 81 7.55 -12.28 1.04
N PRO A 82 7.02 -13.02 2.04
CA PRO A 82 6.56 -12.43 3.31
C PRO A 82 7.75 -12.19 4.27
N ASP A 83 8.74 -11.43 3.82
CA ASP A 83 10.03 -11.19 4.51
C ASP A 83 10.17 -9.75 5.06
N GLY A 84 9.15 -8.91 4.87
CA GLY A 84 9.12 -7.52 5.34
C GLY A 84 9.71 -6.50 4.37
N TYR A 85 10.34 -6.91 3.27
CA TYR A 85 10.98 -5.98 2.32
C TYR A 85 10.03 -5.43 1.26
N THR A 86 8.80 -5.92 1.19
CA THR A 86 7.75 -5.35 0.33
C THR A 86 6.52 -5.06 1.18
N VAL A 87 6.21 -3.78 1.36
CA VAL A 87 5.13 -3.30 2.23
C VAL A 87 4.13 -2.50 1.39
N LEU A 88 2.84 -2.74 1.60
CA LEU A 88 1.77 -1.98 0.96
C LEU A 88 1.38 -0.78 1.83
N LEU A 89 1.46 0.43 1.29
CA LEU A 89 0.86 1.63 1.87
C LEU A 89 -0.43 1.95 1.12
N THR A 90 -1.58 1.69 1.74
CA THR A 90 -2.90 1.77 1.11
C THR A 90 -3.90 2.55 1.96
N THR A 91 -5.15 2.61 1.52
CA THR A 91 -6.28 3.28 2.17
C THR A 91 -7.41 2.30 2.43
N GLY A 92 -8.56 2.80 2.92
CA GLY A 92 -9.81 2.03 3.00
C GLY A 92 -10.26 1.42 1.68
N SER A 93 -9.74 1.86 0.53
CA SER A 93 -9.96 1.17 -0.77
C SER A 93 -9.60 -0.31 -0.70
N HIS A 94 -8.56 -0.67 0.07
CA HIS A 94 -8.09 -2.05 0.20
C HIS A 94 -9.19 -3.01 0.67
N THR A 95 -9.94 -2.60 1.69
CA THR A 95 -11.05 -3.40 2.22
C THR A 95 -12.34 -3.18 1.43
N ALA A 96 -12.60 -1.96 0.95
CA ALA A 96 -13.79 -1.64 0.16
C ALA A 96 -13.85 -2.41 -1.17
N ASN A 97 -12.69 -2.71 -1.78
CA ASN A 97 -12.62 -3.48 -3.02
C ASN A 97 -13.28 -4.86 -2.92
N ALA A 98 -13.28 -5.50 -1.74
CA ALA A 98 -13.95 -6.78 -1.53
C ALA A 98 -15.49 -6.70 -1.66
N SER A 99 -16.06 -5.49 -1.52
CA SER A 99 -17.51 -5.27 -1.65
C SER A 99 -17.94 -4.90 -3.07
N VAL A 100 -17.01 -4.44 -3.92
CA VAL A 100 -17.32 -3.91 -5.26
C VAL A 100 -16.66 -4.68 -6.41
N VAL A 101 -15.69 -5.53 -6.12
CA VAL A 101 -15.02 -6.40 -7.12
C VAL A 101 -15.30 -7.85 -6.78
N LYS A 102 -15.99 -8.54 -7.71
CA LYS A 102 -16.41 -9.93 -7.55
C LYS A 102 -15.23 -10.89 -7.38
N ASP A 103 -14.23 -10.75 -8.25
CA ASP A 103 -13.08 -11.66 -8.33
C ASP A 103 -11.79 -10.93 -7.94
N LEU A 104 -11.66 -10.66 -6.63
CA LEU A 104 -10.48 -9.99 -6.08
C LEU A 104 -9.28 -10.97 -6.03
N PRO A 105 -8.08 -10.61 -6.53
CA PRO A 105 -6.94 -11.52 -6.62
C PRO A 105 -6.17 -11.69 -5.30
N PHE A 106 -6.75 -11.26 -4.18
CA PHE A 106 -6.24 -11.39 -2.82
C PHE A 106 -7.38 -11.28 -1.81
N ASN A 107 -7.16 -11.79 -0.60
CA ASN A 107 -8.01 -11.55 0.55
C ASN A 107 -7.46 -10.39 1.39
N PRO A 108 -8.17 -9.25 1.51
CA PRO A 108 -7.63 -8.05 2.16
C PRO A 108 -7.34 -8.22 3.66
N MET A 109 -7.98 -9.21 4.30
CA MET A 109 -7.85 -9.48 5.74
C MET A 109 -6.87 -10.62 6.05
N LYS A 110 -6.74 -11.61 5.17
CA LYS A 110 -5.94 -12.82 5.43
C LYS A 110 -4.53 -12.75 4.82
N ASP A 111 -4.39 -12.09 3.68
CA ASP A 111 -3.13 -12.11 2.91
C ASP A 111 -2.16 -10.99 3.33
N PHE A 112 -2.56 -10.15 4.30
CA PHE A 112 -1.77 -9.01 4.76
C PHE A 112 -1.65 -9.02 6.28
N LYS A 113 -0.50 -8.58 6.78
CA LYS A 113 -0.29 -8.27 8.19
C LYS A 113 -0.37 -6.76 8.39
N PRO A 114 -1.29 -6.24 9.23
CA PRO A 114 -1.36 -4.82 9.52
C PRO A 114 -0.10 -4.38 10.28
N VAL A 115 0.49 -3.26 9.86
CA VAL A 115 1.71 -2.71 10.48
C VAL A 115 1.35 -1.51 11.37
N SER A 116 0.82 -0.44 10.75
CA SER A 116 0.44 0.78 11.46
C SER A 116 -0.53 1.61 10.63
N LEU A 117 -1.30 2.45 11.31
CA LEU A 117 -2.08 3.53 10.70
C LEU A 117 -1.21 4.79 10.67
N LEU A 118 -0.86 5.27 9.47
CA LEU A 118 0.04 6.43 9.32
C LEU A 118 -0.68 7.77 9.40
N ALA A 119 -1.89 7.84 8.86
CA ALA A 119 -2.68 9.06 8.83
C ALA A 119 -4.17 8.74 8.75
N GLU A 120 -4.97 9.53 9.44
CA GLU A 120 -6.39 9.70 9.15
C GLU A 120 -6.59 11.06 8.50
N ALA A 121 -7.56 11.18 7.60
CA ALA A 121 -7.93 12.45 6.99
C ALA A 121 -9.16 13.02 7.74
N PRO A 122 -8.98 13.85 8.79
CA PRO A 122 -10.08 14.31 9.64
C PRO A 122 -11.01 15.33 8.95
N TYR A 123 -10.61 15.92 7.82
CA TYR A 123 -11.31 17.05 7.18
C TYR A 123 -12.17 16.69 5.95
N GLY A 124 -12.44 15.40 5.71
CA GLY A 124 -13.28 14.98 4.59
C GLY A 124 -12.63 15.18 3.21
N GLN A 125 -13.45 15.10 2.16
CA GLN A 125 -13.03 15.34 0.77
C GLN A 125 -13.26 16.80 0.38
N VAL A 126 -12.39 17.36 -0.44
CA VAL A 126 -12.52 18.74 -0.96
C VAL A 126 -13.04 18.69 -2.39
N LEU A 127 -14.11 19.43 -2.67
CA LEU A 127 -14.62 19.61 -4.02
C LEU A 127 -13.82 20.71 -4.73
N VAL A 128 -13.15 20.35 -5.82
CA VAL A 128 -12.31 21.26 -6.60
C VAL A 128 -12.78 21.26 -8.05
N VAL A 129 -12.84 22.44 -8.65
CA VAL A 129 -13.17 22.63 -10.07
C VAL A 129 -11.97 23.18 -10.82
N ARG A 130 -11.88 22.89 -12.13
CA ARG A 130 -10.88 23.53 -12.99
C ARG A 130 -11.15 25.03 -13.10
N ASN A 131 -10.10 25.85 -13.19
CA ASN A 131 -10.21 27.32 -13.25
C ASN A 131 -11.08 27.83 -14.43
N SER A 132 -11.16 27.08 -15.52
CA SER A 132 -11.96 27.43 -16.69
C SER A 132 -13.45 27.10 -16.57
N LEU A 133 -13.88 26.43 -15.50
CA LEU A 133 -15.29 26.21 -15.23
C LEU A 133 -15.87 27.50 -14.60
N PRO A 134 -16.93 28.10 -15.18
CA PRO A 134 -17.45 29.41 -14.75
C PRO A 134 -18.34 29.29 -13.50
N VAL A 135 -17.82 28.64 -12.45
CA VAL A 135 -18.49 28.47 -11.16
C VAL A 135 -17.49 28.77 -10.05
N LYS A 136 -17.94 29.48 -9.01
CA LYS A 136 -17.16 29.88 -7.84
C LYS A 136 -17.75 29.35 -6.55
N THR A 137 -18.96 28.83 -6.59
CA THR A 137 -19.67 28.30 -5.42
C THR A 137 -20.31 26.95 -5.73
N VAL A 138 -20.57 26.16 -4.68
CA VAL A 138 -21.28 24.88 -4.81
C VAL A 138 -22.67 25.04 -5.43
N PRO A 139 -23.49 26.04 -5.05
CA PRO A 139 -24.78 26.28 -5.71
C PRO A 139 -24.66 26.57 -7.21
N GLU A 140 -23.65 27.34 -7.64
CA GLU A 140 -23.41 27.60 -9.07
C GLU A 140 -23.04 26.32 -9.82
N LEU A 141 -22.23 25.45 -9.22
CA LEU A 141 -21.90 24.15 -9.80
C LEU A 141 -23.16 23.27 -9.94
N ILE A 142 -24.00 23.22 -8.91
CA ILE A 142 -25.26 22.45 -8.95
C ILE A 142 -26.19 23.02 -10.03
N ALA A 143 -26.32 24.34 -10.12
CA ALA A 143 -27.13 24.99 -11.15
C ALA A 143 -26.62 24.68 -12.56
N LEU A 144 -25.31 24.74 -12.76
CA LEU A 144 -24.69 24.38 -14.04
C LEU A 144 -24.90 22.90 -14.39
N ALA A 145 -24.71 22.00 -13.42
CA ALA A 145 -24.92 20.56 -13.61
C ALA A 145 -26.37 20.22 -14.00
N LYS A 146 -27.35 20.90 -13.38
CA LYS A 146 -28.77 20.74 -13.70
C LYS A 146 -29.14 21.32 -15.06
N LYS A 147 -28.50 22.42 -15.46
CA LYS A 147 -28.70 23.04 -16.78
C LYS A 147 -28.13 22.17 -17.91
N GLU A 148 -27.03 21.48 -17.65
CA GLU A 148 -26.28 20.71 -18.64
C GLU A 148 -26.07 19.25 -18.17
N PRO A 149 -27.14 18.44 -18.07
CA PRO A 149 -27.05 17.08 -17.56
C PRO A 149 -26.11 16.22 -18.42
N GLY A 150 -25.23 15.48 -17.76
CA GLY A 150 -24.22 14.61 -18.39
C GLY A 150 -23.04 15.32 -19.05
N LYS A 151 -22.94 16.66 -18.98
CA LYS A 151 -21.81 17.43 -19.55
C LYS A 151 -20.66 17.65 -18.58
N ILE A 152 -20.93 17.59 -17.27
CA ILE A 152 -19.91 17.74 -16.24
C ILE A 152 -19.38 16.35 -15.89
N LEU A 153 -18.08 16.16 -16.08
CA LEU A 153 -17.35 14.98 -15.65
C LEU A 153 -16.56 15.32 -14.38
N PHE A 154 -16.43 14.36 -13.48
CA PHE A 154 -15.58 14.48 -12.30
C PHE A 154 -14.50 13.38 -12.31
N GLY A 155 -13.34 13.70 -11.76
CA GLY A 155 -12.24 12.75 -11.63
C GLY A 155 -12.32 11.98 -10.30
N HIS A 156 -11.95 10.71 -10.33
CA HIS A 156 -11.84 9.88 -9.13
C HIS A 156 -10.65 8.91 -9.24
N ALA A 157 -10.18 8.41 -8.10
CA ALA A 157 -8.99 7.54 -8.02
C ALA A 157 -9.28 6.04 -8.29
N GLY A 158 -10.38 5.72 -8.97
CA GLY A 158 -10.84 4.36 -9.26
C GLY A 158 -12.24 4.05 -8.71
N VAL A 159 -12.92 3.09 -9.32
CA VAL A 159 -14.28 2.68 -8.91
C VAL A 159 -14.23 2.09 -7.50
N GLY A 160 -15.15 2.52 -6.63
CA GLY A 160 -15.19 2.13 -5.22
C GLY A 160 -14.19 2.87 -4.31
N ASN A 161 -13.39 3.79 -4.85
CA ASN A 161 -12.58 4.69 -4.04
C ASN A 161 -13.46 5.68 -3.28
N VAL A 162 -12.99 6.21 -2.14
CA VAL A 162 -13.72 7.27 -1.41
C VAL A 162 -14.04 8.48 -2.31
N THR A 163 -13.13 8.88 -3.20
CA THR A 163 -13.36 9.98 -4.16
C THR A 163 -14.48 9.67 -5.16
N HIS A 164 -14.64 8.40 -5.56
CA HIS A 164 -15.73 7.95 -6.42
C HIS A 164 -17.05 7.99 -5.65
N ILE A 165 -17.10 7.38 -4.47
CA ILE A 165 -18.31 7.30 -3.64
C ILE A 165 -18.78 8.71 -3.25
N THR A 166 -17.88 9.61 -2.85
CA THR A 166 -18.24 11.01 -2.53
C THR A 166 -18.75 11.76 -3.75
N GLY A 167 -18.17 11.55 -4.93
CA GLY A 167 -18.65 12.18 -6.17
C GLY A 167 -20.03 11.68 -6.59
N GLU A 168 -20.29 10.38 -6.46
CA GLU A 168 -21.62 9.80 -6.70
C GLU A 168 -22.65 10.28 -5.67
N LEU A 169 -22.27 10.38 -4.39
CA LEU A 169 -23.13 10.92 -3.34
C LEU A 169 -23.50 12.39 -3.59
N PHE A 170 -22.58 13.18 -4.14
CA PHE A 170 -22.83 14.58 -4.48
C PHE A 170 -23.74 14.77 -5.70
N GLN A 171 -23.75 13.82 -6.63
CA GLN A 171 -24.59 13.86 -7.83
C GLN A 171 -26.05 13.46 -7.59
N ASN A 172 -26.31 12.68 -6.53
CA ASN A 172 -27.66 12.29 -6.11
C ASN A 172 -28.41 13.45 -5.44
#